data_AF-A0A2D7PDE9-F1
#
_entry.id   AF-A0A2D7PDE9-F1
#
_cell.length_a   1.000
_cell.length_b   1.000
_cell.length_c   1.000
_cell.angle_alpha   90.00
_cell.angle_beta   90.00
_cell.angle_gamma   90.00
#
_symmetry.space_group_name_H-M   'P 1'
#
loop_
_entity.id
_entity.type
_entity.pdbx_description
1 polymer ?
#
loop_
_entity_poly.entity_id
_entity_poly.type
_entity_poly.pdbx_seq_one_letter_code
_entity_poly.pdbx_strand_id
1 'polypeptide(L)'
;MEFRNYQTEIIQKAKGVLEAHRFVYLSMEVRTGKTLTALGVAEKLGITNLLFVTKKKAIGSIEADNKKLMPGYQITVINYESLHKVTGKFDLLVLDEAHTLGAYPKPSKRTRLVKEIILRQNPFVILMSGTPTPESFSQIYHQVYACPKNPFNQYQSFYKFAKEYVNVIQKVI
;
A
#
# COMPACT_ATOMS: atom_id res chain seq x y z
N MET A 1 23.11 -3.46 8.78
CA MET A 1 21.97 -4.35 9.14
C MET A 1 21.75 -5.29 7.98
N GLU A 2 21.52 -6.58 8.22
CA GLU A 2 21.29 -7.57 7.16
C GLU A 2 19.83 -8.05 7.15
N PHE A 3 19.29 -8.28 5.96
CA PHE A 3 17.95 -8.84 5.77
C PHE A 3 17.97 -10.35 6.02
N ARG A 4 16.91 -10.87 6.64
CA ARG A 4 16.71 -12.32 6.76
C ARG A 4 16.43 -12.92 5.38
N ASN A 5 16.76 -14.19 5.16
CA ASN A 5 16.58 -14.87 3.86
C ASN A 5 15.17 -14.68 3.26
N TYR A 6 14.12 -14.88 4.07
CA TYR A 6 12.75 -14.67 3.59
C TYR A 6 12.45 -13.21 3.20
N GLN A 7 13.06 -12.23 3.88
CA GLN A 7 12.89 -10.81 3.52
C GLN A 7 13.58 -10.55 2.18
N THR A 8 14.78 -11.07 1.97
CA THR A 8 15.50 -10.97 0.70
C THR A 8 14.70 -11.57 -0.45
N GLU A 9 14.11 -12.75 -0.26
CA GLU A 9 13.23 -13.38 -1.26
C GLU A 9 11.99 -12.54 -1.55
N ILE A 10 11.32 -12.03 -0.52
CA ILE A 10 10.15 -11.17 -0.70
C ILE A 10 10.53 -9.87 -1.40
N ILE A 11 11.69 -9.28 -1.08
CA ILE A 11 12.21 -8.08 -1.75
C ILE A 11 12.40 -8.33 -3.25
N GLN A 12 13.02 -9.46 -3.64
CA GLN A 12 13.21 -9.79 -5.05
C GLN A 12 11.88 -10.01 -5.77
N LYS A 13 10.96 -10.78 -5.17
CA LYS A 13 9.62 -11.03 -5.73
C LYS A 13 8.83 -9.73 -5.88
N ALA A 14 8.82 -8.90 -4.85
CA ALA A 14 8.12 -7.63 -4.83
C ALA A 14 8.66 -6.67 -5.91
N LYS A 15 9.98 -6.61 -6.10
CA LYS A 15 10.59 -5.84 -7.19
C LYS A 15 10.04 -6.27 -8.56
N GLY A 16 10.07 -7.56 -8.88
CA GLY A 16 9.58 -8.06 -10.17
C GLY A 16 8.10 -7.76 -10.40
N VAL A 17 7.26 -7.92 -9.36
CA VAL A 17 5.83 -7.57 -9.43
C VAL A 17 5.65 -6.06 -9.63
N LEU A 18 6.43 -5.22 -8.95
CA LEU A 18 6.37 -3.77 -9.09
C LEU A 18 6.80 -3.33 -10.49
N GLU A 19 7.85 -3.89 -11.06
CA GLU A 19 8.30 -3.57 -12.42
C GLU A 19 7.23 -3.93 -13.47
N ALA A 20 6.54 -5.07 -13.32
CA ALA A 20 5.47 -5.49 -14.23
C ALA A 20 4.16 -4.69 -14.02
N HIS A 21 3.70 -4.59 -12.79
CA HIS A 21 2.34 -4.16 -12.44
C HIS A 21 2.26 -2.79 -11.79
N ARG A 22 3.40 -2.16 -11.47
CA ARG A 22 3.50 -0.89 -10.73
C ARG A 22 2.92 -0.90 -9.31
N PHE A 23 2.36 -2.02 -8.85
CA PHE A 23 1.95 -2.17 -7.46
C PHE A 23 2.15 -3.62 -6.98
N VAL A 24 2.32 -3.78 -5.66
CA VAL A 24 2.34 -5.08 -4.98
C VAL A 24 1.60 -4.97 -3.65
N TYR A 25 1.00 -6.07 -3.21
CA TYR A 25 0.38 -6.17 -1.88
C TYR A 25 1.19 -7.14 -1.01
N LEU A 26 1.87 -6.62 0.01
CA LEU A 26 2.59 -7.40 1.01
C LEU A 26 1.64 -7.81 2.15
N SER A 27 0.99 -8.95 1.98
CA SER A 27 0.11 -9.56 3.00
C SER A 27 0.91 -10.46 3.96
N MET A 28 1.91 -9.91 4.64
CA MET A 28 2.73 -10.67 5.59
C MET A 28 2.14 -10.64 7.00
N GLU A 29 2.41 -11.65 7.83
CA GLU A 29 1.98 -11.68 9.23
C GLU A 29 2.55 -10.50 10.05
N VAL A 30 1.85 -10.10 11.11
CA VAL A 30 2.29 -9.03 12.02
C VAL A 30 3.65 -9.40 12.64
N ARG A 31 4.53 -8.40 12.86
CA ARG A 31 5.88 -8.57 13.44
C ARG A 31 6.89 -9.39 12.60
N THR A 32 6.60 -9.71 11.34
CA THR A 32 7.57 -10.35 10.41
C THR A 32 8.52 -9.38 9.71
N GLY A 33 8.57 -8.10 10.12
CA GLY A 33 9.47 -7.11 9.56
C GLY A 33 9.01 -6.48 8.24
N LYS A 34 7.68 -6.36 8.01
CA LYS A 34 7.08 -5.71 6.83
C LYS A 34 7.70 -4.36 6.47
N THR A 35 7.90 -3.50 7.46
CA THR A 35 8.53 -2.18 7.29
C THR A 35 9.91 -2.32 6.66
N LEU A 36 10.80 -3.11 7.28
CA LEU A 36 12.15 -3.35 6.77
C LEU A 36 12.12 -3.93 5.36
N THR A 37 11.22 -4.87 5.09
CA THR A 37 11.04 -5.45 3.76
C THR A 37 10.66 -4.37 2.74
N ALA A 38 9.70 -3.49 3.04
CA ALA A 38 9.29 -2.42 2.14
C ALA A 38 10.39 -1.37 1.89
N LEU A 39 11.16 -1.01 2.92
CA LEU A 39 12.33 -0.15 2.79
C LEU A 39 13.44 -0.82 1.94
N GLY A 40 13.66 -2.12 2.12
CA GLY A 40 14.57 -2.90 1.28
C GLY A 40 14.13 -2.98 -0.18
N VAL A 41 12.82 -3.04 -0.45
CA VAL A 41 12.28 -2.95 -1.82
C VAL A 41 12.56 -1.57 -2.42
N ALA A 42 12.39 -0.49 -1.65
CA ALA A 42 12.69 0.87 -2.10
C ALA A 42 14.15 1.03 -2.54
N GLU A 43 15.08 0.54 -1.72
CA GLU A 43 16.51 0.52 -2.03
C GLU A 43 16.79 -0.29 -3.29
N LYS A 44 16.22 -1.50 -3.39
CA LYS A 44 16.46 -2.41 -4.53
C LYS A 44 15.87 -1.89 -5.86
N LEU A 45 14.83 -1.06 -5.79
CA LEU A 45 14.24 -0.39 -6.96
C LEU A 45 15.06 0.82 -7.43
N GLY A 46 16.00 1.33 -6.62
CA GLY A 46 16.79 2.51 -6.97
C GLY A 46 15.96 3.79 -7.07
N ILE A 47 14.93 3.93 -6.23
CA ILE A 47 14.08 5.12 -6.19
C ILE A 47 14.81 6.32 -5.56
N THR A 48 14.33 7.54 -5.81
CA THR A 48 14.90 8.75 -5.19
C THR A 48 14.05 9.24 -4.02
N ASN A 49 12.71 9.23 -4.16
CA ASN A 49 11.78 9.76 -3.16
C ASN A 49 10.70 8.74 -2.79
N LEU A 50 10.68 8.33 -1.52
CA LEU A 50 9.69 7.44 -0.92
C LEU A 50 8.70 8.24 -0.06
N LEU A 51 7.40 8.08 -0.31
CA LEU A 51 6.33 8.46 0.62
C LEU A 51 5.85 7.23 1.38
N PHE A 52 6.01 7.24 2.70
CA PHE A 52 5.53 6.17 3.59
C PHE A 52 4.35 6.68 4.42
N VAL A 53 3.18 6.08 4.23
CA VAL A 53 1.94 6.45 4.92
C VAL A 53 1.58 5.38 5.95
N THR A 54 1.43 5.77 7.21
CA THR A 54 1.16 4.84 8.34
C THR A 54 0.27 5.47 9.41
N LYS A 55 0.15 4.84 10.58
CA LYS A 55 -0.45 5.43 11.79
C LYS A 55 0.53 6.41 12.44
N LYS A 56 0.03 7.52 12.98
CA LYS A 56 0.84 8.57 13.64
C LYS A 56 1.85 8.01 14.65
N LYS A 57 1.46 6.99 15.43
CA LYS A 57 2.30 6.35 16.45
C LYS A 57 3.49 5.54 15.90
N ALA A 58 3.44 5.13 14.63
CA ALA A 58 4.48 4.29 14.00
C ALA A 58 5.54 5.11 13.24
N ILE A 59 5.32 6.42 13.07
CA ILE A 59 6.21 7.31 12.30
C ILE A 59 7.65 7.22 12.82
N GLY A 60 7.86 7.48 14.12
CA GLY A 60 9.21 7.48 14.70
C GLY A 60 9.92 6.13 14.60
N SER A 61 9.20 5.01 14.70
CA SER A 61 9.80 3.69 14.51
C SER A 61 10.25 3.45 13.07
N ILE A 62 9.47 3.90 12.08
CA ILE A 62 9.80 3.74 10.66
C ILE A 62 11.01 4.60 10.30
N GLU A 63 11.06 5.84 10.79
CA GLU A 63 12.21 6.73 10.59
C GLU A 63 13.50 6.16 11.22
N ALA A 64 13.39 5.58 12.42
CA ALA A 64 14.50 4.91 13.07
C ALA A 64 15.00 3.69 12.29
N ASP A 65 14.09 2.87 11.75
CA ASP A 65 14.45 1.72 10.92
C ASP A 65 15.07 2.17 9.59
N ASN A 66 14.54 3.22 8.96
CA ASN A 66 15.13 3.79 7.74
C ASN A 66 16.54 4.33 8.00
N LYS A 67 16.76 5.02 9.13
CA LYS A 67 18.08 5.54 9.50
C LYS A 67 19.12 4.42 9.67
N LYS A 68 18.72 3.26 10.21
CA LYS A 68 19.61 2.08 10.35
C LYS A 68 19.99 1.45 9.01
N LEU A 69 19.13 1.58 7.99
CA LEU A 69 19.39 1.06 6.66
C LEU A 69 20.33 1.95 5.84
N MET A 70 20.47 3.24 6.21
CA MET A 70 21.25 4.24 5.47
C MET A 70 21.01 4.19 3.95
N PRO A 71 19.75 4.31 3.50
CA PRO A 71 19.41 4.11 2.10
C PRO A 71 19.90 5.24 1.19
N GLY A 72 19.96 4.96 -0.12
CA GLY A 72 20.27 5.95 -1.16
C GLY A 72 19.12 6.90 -1.50
N TYR A 73 17.95 6.77 -0.86
CA TYR A 73 16.74 7.54 -1.14
C TYR A 73 16.31 8.45 0.02
N GLN A 74 15.49 9.46 -0.30
CA GLN A 74 14.81 10.30 0.70
C GLN A 74 13.47 9.69 1.09
N ILE A 75 13.16 9.69 2.39
CA ILE A 75 11.87 9.21 2.92
C ILE A 75 11.07 10.37 3.51
N THR A 76 9.78 10.43 3.19
CA THR A 76 8.79 11.22 3.90
C THR A 76 7.82 10.27 4.59
N VAL A 77 7.75 10.30 5.92
CA VAL A 77 6.83 9.47 6.70
C VAL A 77 5.69 10.32 7.23
N ILE A 78 4.44 9.95 6.92
CA ILE A 78 3.25 10.73 7.28
C ILE A 78 2.10 9.83 7.73
N ASN A 79 1.13 10.40 8.46
CA ASN A 79 -0.13 9.70 8.73
C ASN A 79 -1.18 9.96 7.65
N TYR A 80 -2.13 9.03 7.52
CA TYR A 80 -3.24 9.15 6.56
C TYR A 80 -4.04 10.44 6.71
N GLU A 81 -4.24 10.92 7.95
CA GLU A 81 -5.02 12.14 8.20
C GLU A 81 -4.32 13.40 7.65
N SER A 82 -2.99 13.43 7.63
CA SER A 82 -2.20 14.57 7.14
C SER A 82 -1.75 14.41 5.68
N LEU A 83 -2.17 13.36 4.98
CA LEU A 83 -1.75 13.07 3.60
C LEU A 83 -2.05 14.24 2.64
N HIS A 84 -3.05 15.07 2.94
CA HIS A 84 -3.40 16.27 2.16
C HIS A 84 -2.35 17.40 2.24
N LYS A 85 -1.42 17.32 3.18
CA LYS A 85 -0.32 18.29 3.37
C LYS A 85 0.95 17.89 2.63
N VAL A 86 0.99 16.70 2.05
CA VAL A 86 2.20 16.20 1.39
C VAL A 86 2.45 17.01 0.11
N THR A 87 3.71 17.39 -0.09
CA THR A 87 4.17 18.09 -1.29
C THR A 87 5.41 17.37 -1.83
N GLY A 88 5.71 17.59 -3.11
CA GLY A 88 6.81 16.93 -3.80
C GLY A 88 6.37 15.78 -4.71
N LYS A 89 7.37 15.17 -5.37
CA LYS A 89 7.22 14.06 -6.31
C LYS A 89 7.81 12.79 -5.70
N PHE A 90 7.04 11.72 -5.70
CA PHE A 90 7.42 10.44 -5.15
C PHE A 90 7.51 9.39 -6.24
N ASP A 91 8.54 8.56 -6.18
CA ASP A 91 8.74 7.44 -7.10
C ASP A 91 8.09 6.17 -6.54
N LEU A 92 7.95 6.10 -5.22
CA LEU A 92 7.36 4.98 -4.49
C LEU A 92 6.44 5.49 -3.37
N LEU A 93 5.27 4.86 -3.28
CA LEU A 93 4.29 5.07 -2.21
C LEU A 93 4.10 3.76 -1.44
N VAL A 94 4.40 3.78 -0.14
CA VAL A 94 4.13 2.67 0.78
C VAL A 94 2.91 3.03 1.62
N LEU A 95 1.87 2.20 1.57
CA LEU A 95 0.62 2.35 2.32
C LEU A 95 0.53 1.24 3.35
N ASP A 96 0.93 1.55 4.58
CA ASP A 96 0.83 0.65 5.71
C ASP A 96 -0.62 0.58 6.24
N GLU A 97 -1.00 -0.54 6.84
CA GLU A 97 -2.38 -0.80 7.29
C GLU A 97 -3.41 -0.57 6.16
N ALA A 98 -3.08 -1.02 4.96
CA ALA A 98 -3.86 -0.81 3.73
C ALA A 98 -5.30 -1.32 3.81
N HIS A 99 -5.62 -2.25 4.73
CA HIS A 99 -6.99 -2.67 4.99
C HIS A 99 -7.92 -1.50 5.33
N THR A 100 -7.40 -0.43 5.95
CA THR A 100 -8.18 0.78 6.27
C THR A 100 -8.67 1.55 5.04
N LEU A 101 -8.14 1.24 3.86
CA LEU A 101 -8.56 1.82 2.57
C LEU A 101 -9.79 1.13 1.98
N GLY A 102 -10.13 -0.05 2.49
CA GLY A 102 -11.13 -0.97 1.94
C GLY A 102 -12.58 -0.64 2.25
N ALA A 103 -12.93 0.59 2.67
CA ALA A 103 -14.33 0.96 2.93
C ALA A 103 -15.19 0.74 1.67
N TYR A 104 -16.37 0.14 1.81
CA TYR A 104 -17.31 -0.17 0.72
C TYR A 104 -18.77 0.04 1.21
N PRO A 105 -19.74 0.30 0.30
CA PRO A 105 -19.64 0.31 -1.16
C PRO A 105 -19.05 1.59 -1.75
N LYS A 106 -18.77 2.62 -0.92
CA LYS A 106 -18.16 3.88 -1.36
C LYS A 106 -16.75 4.02 -0.75
N PRO A 107 -15.77 4.55 -1.51
CA PRO A 107 -14.42 4.73 -0.99
C PRO A 107 -14.39 5.86 0.05
N SER A 108 -13.52 5.69 1.05
CA SER A 108 -13.28 6.71 2.08
C SER A 108 -12.60 7.95 1.49
N LYS A 109 -12.63 9.08 2.23
CA LYS A 109 -11.87 10.30 1.86
C LYS A 109 -10.38 10.01 1.71
N ARG A 110 -9.81 9.17 2.59
CA ARG A 110 -8.40 8.76 2.55
C ARG A 110 -8.10 8.02 1.26
N THR A 111 -8.97 7.08 0.88
CA THR A 111 -8.75 6.28 -0.32
C THR A 111 -8.84 7.10 -1.60
N ARG A 112 -9.74 8.09 -1.64
CA ARG A 112 -9.81 9.03 -2.77
C ARG A 112 -8.53 9.87 -2.90
N LEU A 113 -8.00 10.35 -1.78
CA LEU A 113 -6.77 11.13 -1.76
C LEU A 113 -5.55 10.30 -2.19
N VAL A 114 -5.45 9.05 -1.72
CA VAL A 114 -4.44 8.09 -2.19
C VAL A 114 -4.53 7.90 -3.70
N LYS A 115 -5.75 7.69 -4.23
CA LYS A 115 -5.98 7.56 -5.68
C LYS A 115 -5.53 8.81 -6.44
N GLU A 116 -5.82 10.00 -5.94
CA GLU A 116 -5.39 11.25 -6.57
C GLU A 116 -3.86 11.35 -6.67
N ILE A 117 -3.14 11.03 -5.60
CA ILE A 117 -1.66 11.01 -5.58
C ILE A 117 -1.14 10.02 -6.61
N ILE A 118 -1.67 8.79 -6.62
CA ILE A 118 -1.22 7.74 -7.54
C ILE A 118 -1.48 8.14 -8.99
N LEU A 119 -2.65 8.68 -9.31
CA LEU A 119 -2.97 9.10 -10.68
C LEU A 119 -2.11 10.28 -11.15
N ARG A 120 -1.81 11.22 -10.25
CA ARG A 120 -1.08 12.44 -10.61
C ARG A 120 0.42 12.22 -10.74
N GLN A 121 0.99 11.32 -9.94
CA GLN A 121 2.44 11.11 -9.89
C GLN A 121 2.88 9.78 -10.52
N ASN A 122 1.96 8.83 -10.69
CA ASN A 122 2.23 7.48 -11.17
C ASN A 122 3.43 6.83 -10.45
N PRO A 123 3.48 6.74 -9.10
CA PRO A 123 4.56 6.06 -8.39
C PRO A 123 4.41 4.54 -8.50
N PHE A 124 5.45 3.80 -8.11
CA PHE A 124 5.29 2.43 -7.63
C PHE A 124 4.46 2.43 -6.34
N VAL A 125 3.67 1.39 -6.09
CA VAL A 125 2.80 1.32 -4.89
C VAL A 125 2.98 0.00 -4.15
N ILE A 126 3.33 0.07 -2.86
CA ILE A 126 3.36 -1.07 -1.96
C ILE A 126 2.20 -0.92 -0.97
N LEU A 127 1.23 -1.84 -1.03
CA LEU A 127 0.19 -1.98 -0.01
C LEU A 127 0.66 -2.97 1.05
N MET A 128 0.49 -2.66 2.33
CA MET A 128 0.85 -3.59 3.42
C MET A 128 -0.32 -3.77 4.38
N SER A 129 -0.63 -5.02 4.73
CA SER A 129 -1.59 -5.33 5.77
C SER A 129 -1.33 -6.73 6.33
N GLY A 130 -1.54 -6.93 7.63
CA GLY A 130 -1.55 -8.29 8.21
C GLY A 130 -2.85 -9.04 7.93
N THR A 131 -3.92 -8.30 7.69
CA THR A 131 -5.27 -8.79 7.47
C THR A 131 -5.89 -7.91 6.39
N PRO A 132 -5.65 -8.15 5.09
CA PRO A 132 -6.17 -7.29 4.03
C PRO A 132 -7.70 -7.12 4.09
N THR A 133 -8.43 -8.18 4.38
CA THR A 133 -9.90 -8.20 4.36
C THR A 133 -10.45 -8.69 5.70
N PRO A 134 -10.32 -7.90 6.78
CA PRO A 134 -10.65 -8.35 8.13
C PRO A 134 -12.15 -8.63 8.33
N GLU A 135 -13.02 -7.98 7.56
CA GLU A 135 -14.47 -8.10 7.70
C GLU A 135 -15.13 -8.78 6.49
N SER A 136 -14.62 -8.51 5.28
CA SER A 136 -15.17 -9.07 4.04
C SER A 136 -14.15 -9.00 2.92
N PHE A 137 -14.13 -10.01 2.06
CA PHE A 137 -13.36 -9.97 0.81
C PHE A 137 -13.75 -8.79 -0.09
N SER A 138 -14.96 -8.26 0.04
CA SER A 138 -15.42 -7.04 -0.64
C SER A 138 -14.51 -5.84 -0.40
N GLN A 139 -13.81 -5.79 0.73
CA GLN A 139 -12.89 -4.71 1.08
C GLN A 139 -11.72 -4.61 0.10
N ILE A 140 -11.36 -5.68 -0.61
CA ILE A 140 -10.19 -5.70 -1.49
C ILE A 140 -10.32 -4.70 -2.63
N TYR A 141 -11.56 -4.50 -3.14
CA TYR A 141 -11.81 -3.63 -4.29
C TYR A 141 -11.25 -2.23 -4.05
N HIS A 142 -11.67 -1.56 -2.97
CA HIS A 142 -11.18 -0.21 -2.70
C HIS A 142 -9.75 -0.15 -2.12
N GLN A 143 -9.16 -1.27 -1.70
CA GLN A 143 -7.74 -1.27 -1.34
C GLN A 143 -6.86 -1.13 -2.57
N VAL A 144 -7.21 -1.79 -3.68
CA VAL A 144 -6.39 -1.83 -4.88
C VAL A 144 -6.86 -0.89 -5.99
N TYR A 145 -8.10 -0.37 -5.96
CA TYR A 145 -8.66 0.41 -7.08
C TYR A 145 -7.91 1.71 -7.40
N ALA A 146 -7.07 2.20 -6.48
CA ALA A 146 -6.22 3.35 -6.71
C ALA A 146 -5.05 3.03 -7.66
N CYS A 147 -4.65 1.76 -7.76
CA CYS A 147 -3.57 1.28 -8.62
C CYS A 147 -4.09 1.02 -10.04
N PRO A 148 -3.59 1.67 -11.11
CA PRO A 148 -4.17 1.55 -12.45
C PRO A 148 -4.17 0.12 -13.05
N LYS A 149 -3.16 -0.69 -12.72
CA LYS A 149 -3.00 -2.08 -13.22
C LYS A 149 -3.54 -3.13 -12.25
N ASN A 150 -4.45 -2.75 -11.34
CA ASN A 150 -5.05 -3.69 -10.39
C ASN A 150 -5.94 -4.73 -11.09
N PRO A 151 -6.14 -5.94 -10.52
CA PRO A 151 -6.89 -7.03 -11.16
C PRO A 151 -8.38 -6.73 -11.36
N PHE A 152 -8.91 -5.68 -10.74
CA PHE A 152 -10.32 -5.28 -10.81
C PHE A 152 -10.52 -4.00 -11.62
N ASN A 153 -9.53 -3.57 -12.41
CA ASN A 153 -9.56 -2.29 -13.14
C ASN A 153 -10.66 -2.22 -14.21
N GLN A 154 -11.16 -3.36 -14.69
CA GLN A 154 -12.31 -3.45 -15.60
C GLN A 154 -13.63 -2.98 -14.95
N TYR A 155 -13.73 -3.02 -13.61
CA TYR A 155 -14.90 -2.56 -12.89
C TYR A 155 -14.74 -1.09 -12.52
N GLN A 156 -15.53 -0.23 -13.18
CA GLN A 156 -15.51 1.22 -12.92
C GLN A 156 -16.10 1.61 -11.54
N SER A 157 -16.87 0.72 -10.92
CA SER A 157 -17.49 0.96 -9.62
C SER A 157 -17.57 -0.33 -8.80
N PHE A 158 -17.63 -0.17 -7.47
CA PHE A 158 -17.82 -1.30 -6.55
C PHE A 158 -19.07 -2.10 -6.89
N TYR A 159 -20.16 -1.46 -7.33
CA TYR A 159 -21.38 -2.16 -7.72
C TYR A 159 -21.18 -3.08 -8.93
N LYS A 160 -20.35 -2.70 -9.92
CA LYS A 160 -20.03 -3.56 -11.06
C LYS A 160 -19.18 -4.76 -10.60
N PHE A 161 -18.20 -4.53 -9.74
CA PHE A 161 -17.40 -5.59 -9.11
C PHE A 161 -18.28 -6.53 -8.27
N ALA A 162 -19.19 -5.98 -7.47
CA ALA A 162 -20.04 -6.74 -6.56
C ALA A 162 -21.02 -7.67 -7.28
N LYS A 163 -21.49 -7.29 -8.47
CA LYS A 163 -22.36 -8.18 -9.28
C LYS A 163 -21.70 -9.50 -9.64
N GLU A 164 -20.37 -9.55 -9.73
CA GLU A 164 -19.64 -10.75 -10.12
C GLU A 164 -19.04 -11.49 -8.92
N TYR A 165 -18.52 -10.77 -7.93
CA TYR A 165 -17.76 -11.38 -6.83
C TYR A 165 -18.43 -11.34 -5.46
N VAL A 166 -19.60 -10.70 -5.33
CA VAL A 166 -20.25 -10.53 -4.01
C VAL A 166 -21.62 -11.17 -4.01
N ASN A 167 -21.78 -12.18 -3.14
CA ASN A 167 -23.09 -12.74 -2.82
C ASN A 167 -23.87 -11.74 -1.98
N VAL A 168 -24.84 -11.07 -2.61
CA VAL A 168 -25.71 -10.11 -1.93
C VAL A 168 -26.75 -10.88 -1.11
N ILE A 169 -26.61 -10.83 0.21
CA ILE A 169 -27.63 -11.35 1.14
C ILE A 169 -28.44 -10.19 1.71
N GLN A 170 -29.76 -10.37 1.77
CA GLN A 170 -30.63 -9.43 2.45
C GLN A 170 -30.46 -9.64 3.96
N LYS A 171 -30.18 -8.56 4.70
CA LYS A 171 -30.09 -8.64 6.16
C LYS A 171 -31.48 -9.02 6.68
N VAL A 172 -31.61 -10.16 7.33
CA VAL A 172 -32.84 -10.51 8.07
C VAL A 172 -32.97 -9.46 9.17
N ILE A 173 -34.07 -8.70 9.14
CA ILE A 173 -34.42 -7.68 10.14
C ILE A 173 -35.14 -8.39 11.28
#